data_AF-A0A1A2TF74-F1
#
_entry.id   AF-A0A1A2TF74-F1
#
_cell.length_a   1.000
_cell.length_b   1.000
_cell.length_c   1.000
_cell.angle_alpha   90.00
_cell.angle_beta   90.00
_cell.angle_gamma   90.00
#
_symmetry.space_group_name_H-M   'P 1'
#
loop_
_entity.id
_entity.type
_entity.pdbx_description
1 polymer ?
#
loop_
_entity_poly.entity_id
_entity_poly.type
_entity_poly.pdbx_seq_one_letter_code
_entity_poly.pdbx_strand_id
1 'polypeptide(L)'
;MRRNIVVVRQVAVFAMSAVLVGCGASRGEVQLVVEENHRVLDQFTVPQLQQLPEVEVATPQSRGAQVQTGPSVRSILEAAGAIGAVRVRVEGRDPAQTLTVAGLDDQTILAFTKRQTLKLTGATLGRDQWVRDVTDLVVNP
;
A
#
# COMPACT_ATOMS: atom_id res chain seq x y z
N MET A 1 69.24 -40.62 -1.38
CA MET A 1 69.13 -40.93 0.07
C MET A 1 68.52 -39.73 0.79
N ARG A 2 67.71 -40.01 1.82
CA ARG A 2 66.82 -39.13 2.61
C ARG A 2 67.38 -37.74 2.97
N ARG A 3 66.50 -36.71 2.97
CA ARG A 3 66.09 -35.99 4.20
C ARG A 3 65.00 -34.94 3.95
N ASN A 4 63.87 -35.14 4.63
CA ASN A 4 62.85 -34.16 4.94
C ASN A 4 63.40 -33.09 5.89
N ILE A 5 63.10 -31.80 5.66
CA ILE A 5 62.98 -30.80 6.73
C ILE A 5 61.77 -29.92 6.44
N VAL A 6 60.92 -29.83 7.44
CA VAL A 6 59.62 -29.14 7.52
C VAL A 6 59.84 -27.63 7.52
N VAL A 7 59.11 -26.89 6.68
CA VAL A 7 58.93 -25.45 6.87
C VAL A 7 57.49 -25.19 7.26
N VAL A 8 57.37 -24.60 8.45
CA VAL A 8 56.15 -24.40 9.23
C VAL A 8 55.21 -23.43 8.52
N ARG A 9 53.96 -23.86 8.42
CA ARG A 9 52.79 -23.16 7.87
C ARG A 9 52.40 -22.01 8.80
N GLN A 10 52.68 -20.76 8.43
CA GLN A 10 52.08 -19.61 9.10
C GLN A 10 50.72 -19.31 8.48
N VAL A 11 49.66 -19.61 9.22
CA VAL A 11 48.29 -19.17 8.92
C VAL A 11 48.10 -17.84 9.64
N ALA A 12 48.08 -16.74 8.89
CA ALA A 12 47.59 -15.47 9.40
C ALA A 12 46.06 -15.45 9.22
N VAL A 13 45.34 -15.67 10.32
CA VAL A 13 43.89 -15.46 10.41
C VAL A 13 43.65 -13.96 10.55
N PHE A 14 43.27 -13.28 9.48
CA PHE A 14 42.67 -11.95 9.56
C PHE A 14 41.16 -12.11 9.67
N ALA A 15 40.68 -12.16 10.91
CA ALA A 15 39.27 -11.97 11.22
C ALA A 15 38.96 -10.46 11.14
N MET A 16 38.38 -10.02 10.03
CA MET A 16 37.69 -8.72 9.98
C MET A 16 36.19 -8.96 10.07
N SER A 17 35.72 -8.74 11.28
CA SER A 17 34.33 -8.69 11.70
C SER A 17 33.61 -7.48 11.10
N ALA A 18 32.36 -7.72 10.71
CA ALA A 18 31.20 -6.83 10.76
C ALA A 18 31.27 -5.47 10.05
N VAL A 19 30.47 -5.36 8.97
CA VAL A 19 29.41 -4.35 8.92
C VAL A 19 28.13 -5.03 8.45
N LEU A 20 27.23 -5.33 9.39
CA LEU A 20 25.82 -5.49 9.08
C LEU A 20 25.36 -4.12 8.57
N VAL A 21 25.16 -3.99 7.26
CA VAL A 21 24.37 -2.88 6.73
C VAL A 21 22.94 -3.15 7.19
N GLY A 22 22.60 -2.61 8.35
CA GLY A 22 21.23 -2.53 8.80
C GLY A 22 20.45 -1.80 7.72
N CYS A 23 19.45 -2.48 7.14
CA CYS A 23 18.38 -1.88 6.35
C CYS A 23 17.57 -0.93 7.23
N GLY A 24 18.16 0.21 7.60
CA GLY A 24 17.50 1.35 8.22
C GLY A 24 16.93 2.26 7.13
N ALA A 25 16.11 1.71 6.24
CA ALA A 25 15.11 2.56 5.63
C ALA A 25 14.12 2.83 6.75
N SER A 26 13.96 4.08 7.16
CA SER A 26 12.73 4.56 7.79
C SER A 26 11.60 4.37 6.78
N ARG A 27 11.23 3.12 6.55
CA ARG A 27 10.27 2.68 5.56
C ARG A 27 8.95 3.13 6.14
N GLY A 28 8.37 4.19 5.56
CA GLY A 28 7.03 4.63 5.94
C GLY A 28 6.14 3.41 6.03
N GLU A 29 5.36 3.31 7.10
CA GLU A 29 4.47 2.18 7.32
C GLU A 29 3.56 2.03 6.10
N VAL A 30 3.56 0.83 5.51
CA VAL A 30 2.75 0.53 4.33
C VAL A 30 1.29 0.72 4.73
N GLN A 31 0.61 1.63 4.03
CA GLN A 31 -0.77 1.99 4.33
C GLN A 31 -1.75 1.25 3.44
N LEU A 32 -1.37 0.96 2.20
CA LEU A 32 -2.24 0.35 1.20
C LEU A 32 -1.44 -0.62 0.33
N VAL A 33 -1.99 -1.83 0.14
CA VAL A 33 -1.49 -2.82 -0.82
C VAL A 33 -2.49 -2.93 -1.96
N VAL A 34 -2.00 -2.97 -3.20
CA VAL A 34 -2.81 -3.32 -4.37
C VAL A 34 -2.35 -4.67 -4.87
N GLU A 35 -3.25 -5.64 -4.97
CA GLU A 35 -2.90 -7.01 -5.32
C GLU A 35 -3.85 -7.64 -6.33
N GLU A 36 -3.34 -8.59 -7.11
CA GLU A 36 -4.08 -9.41 -8.06
C GLU A 36 -3.64 -10.86 -7.91
N ASN A 37 -4.58 -11.80 -7.73
CA ASN A 37 -4.27 -13.24 -7.61
C ASN A 37 -3.16 -13.54 -6.56
N HIS A 38 -3.22 -12.91 -5.39
CA HIS A 38 -2.21 -12.99 -4.32
C HIS A 38 -0.81 -12.48 -4.69
N ARG A 39 -0.67 -11.78 -5.81
CA ARG A 39 0.53 -11.06 -6.19
C ARG A 39 0.33 -9.58 -5.92
N VAL A 40 1.21 -9.00 -5.11
CA VAL A 40 1.27 -7.55 -4.92
C VAL A 40 1.68 -6.89 -6.24
N LEU A 41 0.83 -5.98 -6.72
CA LEU A 41 1.10 -5.10 -7.85
C LEU A 41 1.91 -3.88 -7.39
N ASP A 42 1.46 -3.23 -6.30
CA ASP A 42 2.16 -2.10 -5.69
C ASP A 42 1.81 -1.92 -4.20
N GLN A 43 2.59 -1.10 -3.50
CA GLN A 43 2.38 -0.72 -2.10
C GLN A 43 2.57 0.78 -1.92
N PHE A 44 1.66 1.41 -1.18
CA PHE A 44 1.69 2.83 -0.93
C PHE A 44 1.76 3.16 0.56
N THR A 45 2.60 4.13 0.87
CA THR A 45 2.57 4.90 2.11
C THR A 45 1.61 6.08 1.97
N VAL A 46 1.17 6.67 3.09
CA VAL A 46 0.35 7.89 3.06
C VAL A 46 0.99 9.02 2.23
N PRO A 47 2.29 9.36 2.40
CA PRO A 47 2.91 10.42 1.59
C PRO A 47 2.88 10.15 0.09
N GLN A 48 3.03 8.89 -0.34
CA GLN A 48 2.94 8.53 -1.76
C GLN A 48 1.52 8.71 -2.31
N LEU A 49 0.50 8.33 -1.52
CA LEU A 49 -0.90 8.56 -1.91
C LEU A 49 -1.23 10.04 -2.01
N GLN A 50 -0.63 10.89 -1.18
CA GLN A 50 -0.78 12.35 -1.24
C GLN A 50 -0.08 13.00 -2.46
N GLN A 51 0.78 12.26 -3.16
CA GLN A 51 1.33 12.72 -4.45
C GLN A 51 0.37 12.46 -5.62
N LEU A 52 -0.65 11.63 -5.43
CA LEU A 52 -1.68 11.41 -6.44
C LEU A 52 -2.65 12.61 -6.44
N PRO A 53 -3.34 12.89 -7.57
CA PRO A 53 -4.36 13.93 -7.60
C PRO A 53 -5.45 13.69 -6.54
N GLU A 54 -5.57 14.62 -5.59
CA GLU A 54 -6.61 14.62 -4.58
C GLU A 54 -7.84 15.37 -5.06
N VAL A 55 -9.01 14.91 -4.63
CA VAL A 55 -10.29 15.57 -4.88
C VAL A 55 -11.06 15.73 -3.58
N GLU A 56 -11.84 16.80 -3.48
CA GLU A 56 -12.79 17.00 -2.39
C GLU A 56 -14.17 16.46 -2.78
N VAL A 57 -14.72 15.59 -1.95
CA VAL A 57 -16.04 14.96 -2.16
C VAL A 57 -16.98 15.32 -1.03
N ALA A 58 -18.11 15.95 -1.38
CA ALA A 58 -19.20 16.18 -0.45
C ALA A 58 -19.87 14.86 -0.07
N THR A 59 -20.00 14.62 1.23
CA THR A 59 -20.63 13.44 1.84
C THR A 59 -21.64 13.89 2.90
N PRO A 60 -22.76 14.53 2.51
CA PRO A 60 -23.75 15.05 3.46
C PRO A 60 -24.32 13.97 4.38
N GLN A 61 -24.31 12.71 3.94
CA GLN A 61 -24.71 11.54 4.72
C GLN A 61 -23.77 11.25 5.90
N SER A 62 -22.55 11.78 5.90
CA SER A 62 -21.59 11.67 7.00
C SER A 62 -22.15 12.25 8.30
N ARG A 63 -21.91 11.58 9.42
CA ARG A 63 -22.11 12.18 10.77
C ARG A 63 -20.89 12.96 11.24
N GLY A 64 -19.75 12.84 10.56
CA GLY A 64 -18.51 13.54 10.85
C GLY A 64 -18.28 14.67 9.85
N ALA A 65 -17.06 14.76 9.32
CA ALA A 65 -16.77 15.69 8.23
C ALA A 65 -17.71 15.41 7.03
N GLN A 66 -18.37 16.46 6.53
CA GLN A 66 -19.25 16.39 5.36
C GLN A 66 -18.51 16.64 4.05
N VAL A 67 -17.22 16.94 4.10
CA VAL A 67 -16.31 16.96 2.96
C VAL A 67 -15.18 15.99 3.28
N GLN A 68 -14.78 15.19 2.29
CA GLN A 68 -13.73 14.19 2.39
C GLN A 68 -12.70 14.47 1.30
N THR A 69 -11.43 14.24 1.59
CA THR A 69 -10.33 14.55 0.66
C THR A 69 -9.41 13.35 0.52
N GLY A 70 -9.04 13.03 -0.71
CA GLY A 70 -8.08 11.99 -1.05
C GLY A 70 -8.11 11.63 -2.53
N PRO A 71 -7.22 10.73 -2.99
CA PRO A 71 -7.24 10.24 -4.36
C PRO A 71 -8.45 9.37 -4.66
N SER A 72 -8.88 9.36 -5.92
CA SER A 72 -9.90 8.44 -6.40
C SER A 72 -9.38 7.00 -6.38
N VAL A 73 -10.27 6.03 -6.14
CA VAL A 73 -9.89 4.61 -6.22
C VAL A 73 -9.33 4.30 -7.62
N ARG A 74 -9.91 4.89 -8.67
CA ARG A 74 -9.44 4.76 -10.05
C ARG A 74 -7.98 5.19 -10.21
N SER A 75 -7.60 6.38 -9.72
CA SER A 75 -6.23 6.88 -9.89
C SER A 75 -5.19 6.05 -9.13
N ILE A 76 -5.57 5.46 -7.99
CA ILE A 76 -4.73 4.52 -7.24
C ILE A 76 -4.51 3.24 -8.05
N LEU A 77 -5.58 2.67 -8.65
CA LEU A 77 -5.48 1.49 -9.49
C LEU A 77 -4.60 1.73 -10.72
N GLU A 78 -4.73 2.89 -11.36
CA GLU A 78 -3.88 3.31 -12.47
C GLU A 78 -2.41 3.43 -12.05
N ALA A 79 -2.14 4.08 -10.90
CA ALA A 79 -0.79 4.23 -10.35
C ALA A 79 -0.15 2.86 -10.01
N ALA A 80 -0.94 1.89 -9.55
CA ALA A 80 -0.51 0.54 -9.28
C ALA A 80 -0.36 -0.34 -10.54
N GLY A 81 -0.64 0.20 -11.73
CA GLY A 81 -0.56 -0.53 -12.99
C GLY A 81 -1.72 -1.50 -13.25
N ALA A 82 -2.83 -1.40 -12.51
CA ALA A 82 -4.00 -2.27 -12.64
C ALA A 82 -4.96 -1.86 -13.79
N ILE A 83 -4.40 -1.50 -14.96
CA ILE A 83 -5.11 -0.93 -16.13
C ILE A 83 -6.21 -1.86 -16.68
N GLY A 84 -6.11 -3.17 -16.44
CA GLY A 84 -7.06 -4.19 -16.90
C GLY A 84 -8.08 -4.66 -15.84
N ALA A 85 -8.09 -4.05 -14.66
CA ALA A 85 -9.01 -4.46 -13.59
C ALA A 85 -10.47 -4.22 -13.99
N VAL A 86 -11.32 -5.22 -13.77
CA VAL A 86 -12.78 -5.15 -14.00
C VAL A 86 -13.53 -4.96 -12.68
N ARG A 87 -13.01 -5.54 -11.61
CA ARG A 87 -13.53 -5.39 -10.25
C ARG A 87 -12.40 -5.08 -9.29
N VAL A 88 -12.72 -4.37 -8.22
CA VAL A 88 -11.84 -4.17 -7.08
C VAL A 88 -12.62 -4.46 -5.81
N ARG A 89 -12.03 -5.27 -4.93
CA ARG A 89 -12.50 -5.47 -3.56
C ARG A 89 -11.66 -4.62 -2.63
N VAL A 90 -12.33 -3.75 -1.88
CA VAL A 90 -11.72 -2.84 -0.92
C VAL A 90 -11.84 -3.45 0.46
N GLU A 91 -10.72 -3.73 1.10
CA GLU A 91 -10.66 -4.39 2.40
C GLU A 91 -10.13 -3.45 3.49
N GLY A 92 -10.62 -3.64 4.70
CA GLY A 92 -10.28 -2.84 5.88
C GLY A 92 -11.04 -3.33 7.10
N ARG A 93 -11.26 -2.44 8.07
CA ARG A 93 -11.91 -2.79 9.34
C ARG A 93 -13.39 -3.14 9.21
N ASP A 94 -14.09 -2.51 8.26
CA ASP A 94 -15.52 -2.72 8.03
C ASP A 94 -15.76 -3.79 6.95
N PRO A 95 -16.99 -4.29 6.77
CA PRO A 95 -17.28 -5.26 5.72
C PRO A 95 -16.80 -4.77 4.35
N ALA A 96 -15.91 -5.56 3.75
CA ALA A 96 -15.29 -5.24 2.47
C ALA A 96 -16.33 -5.04 1.36
N GLN A 97 -16.03 -4.12 0.45
CA GLN A 97 -16.91 -3.79 -0.68
C GLN A 97 -16.27 -4.20 -1.99
N THR A 98 -17.03 -4.84 -2.87
CA THR A 98 -16.60 -5.12 -4.23
C THR A 98 -17.28 -4.14 -5.18
N LEU A 99 -16.48 -3.37 -5.90
CA LEU A 99 -16.91 -2.34 -6.85
C LEU A 99 -16.52 -2.76 -8.28
N THR A 100 -17.33 -2.37 -9.26
CA THR A 100 -16.94 -2.49 -10.67
C THR A 100 -16.06 -1.31 -11.05
N VAL A 101 -14.95 -1.57 -11.74
CA VAL A 101 -14.02 -0.49 -12.15
C VAL A 101 -14.68 0.49 -13.12
N ALA A 102 -15.54 -0.01 -14.02
CA ALA A 102 -16.38 0.83 -14.88
C ALA A 102 -17.37 1.73 -14.12
N GLY A 103 -17.72 1.37 -12.88
CA GLY A 103 -18.58 2.16 -12.00
C GLY A 103 -17.82 3.08 -11.05
N LEU A 104 -16.48 2.98 -10.97
CA LEU A 104 -15.67 3.93 -10.20
C LEU A 104 -15.70 5.26 -10.93
N ASP A 105 -16.16 6.31 -10.25
CA ASP A 105 -16.05 7.70 -10.70
C ASP A 105 -14.95 8.42 -9.91
N ASP A 106 -14.72 9.69 -10.25
CA ASP A 106 -13.76 10.52 -9.51
C ASP A 106 -14.29 10.90 -8.11
N GLN A 107 -15.54 10.54 -7.76
CA GLN A 107 -16.14 10.81 -6.44
C GLN A 107 -16.06 9.62 -5.49
N THR A 108 -15.53 8.48 -5.96
CA THR A 108 -15.26 7.30 -5.14
C THR A 108 -13.79 7.32 -4.75
N ILE A 109 -13.51 7.70 -3.51
CA ILE A 109 -12.16 8.02 -3.04
C ILE A 109 -11.71 7.16 -1.88
N LEU A 110 -10.39 7.07 -1.69
CA LEU A 110 -9.79 6.71 -0.40
C LEU A 110 -9.41 7.99 0.34
N ALA A 111 -10.30 8.44 1.22
CA ALA A 111 -10.10 9.66 1.99
C ALA A 111 -9.09 9.48 3.13
N PHE A 112 -8.24 10.48 3.34
CA PHE A 112 -7.33 10.52 4.47
C PHE A 112 -8.08 10.83 5.76
N THR A 113 -7.87 10.03 6.81
CA THR A 113 -8.45 10.28 8.12
C THR A 113 -7.51 11.10 9.00
N LYS A 114 -8.06 11.72 10.06
CA LYS A 114 -7.25 12.39 11.10
C LYS A 114 -6.25 11.48 11.81
N ARG A 115 -6.42 10.15 11.69
CA ARG A 115 -5.54 9.14 12.28
C ARG A 115 -4.50 8.61 11.28
N GLN A 116 -4.34 9.29 10.14
CA GLN A 116 -3.45 8.90 9.05
C GLN A 116 -3.78 7.52 8.45
N THR A 117 -5.04 7.08 8.56
CA THR A 117 -5.54 5.88 7.87
C THR A 117 -6.35 6.26 6.63
N LEU A 118 -6.75 5.27 5.84
CA LEU A 118 -7.60 5.45 4.67
C LEU A 118 -9.05 5.06 4.94
N LYS A 119 -9.98 5.70 4.23
CA LYS A 119 -11.40 5.36 4.27
C LYS A 119 -12.01 5.40 2.87
N LEU A 120 -12.58 4.29 2.42
CA LEU A 120 -13.45 4.27 1.25
C LEU A 120 -14.72 5.06 1.52
N THR A 121 -14.99 6.04 0.67
CA THR A 121 -16.17 6.91 0.77
C THR A 121 -16.47 7.54 -0.59
N GLY A 122 -17.67 8.05 -0.75
CA GLY A 122 -18.04 8.81 -1.94
C GLY A 122 -19.44 9.40 -1.84
N ALA A 123 -19.77 10.30 -2.77
CA ALA A 123 -21.10 10.93 -2.81
C ALA A 123 -22.20 9.91 -3.14
N THR A 124 -21.89 8.92 -3.98
CA THR A 124 -22.80 7.87 -4.45
C THR A 124 -22.83 6.65 -3.53
N LEU A 125 -21.87 6.50 -2.62
CA LEU A 125 -21.80 5.39 -1.67
C LEU A 125 -22.65 5.65 -0.42
N GLY A 126 -23.51 4.68 -0.12
CA GLY A 126 -24.18 4.58 1.18
C GLY A 126 -23.15 4.44 2.30
N ARG A 127 -23.48 4.92 3.51
CA ARG A 127 -22.56 4.83 4.66
C ARG A 127 -22.25 3.40 5.08
N ASP A 128 -23.17 2.50 4.85
CA ASP A 128 -23.04 1.05 5.04
C ASP A 128 -22.04 0.43 4.05
N GLN A 129 -21.73 1.12 2.95
CA GLN A 129 -20.71 0.76 1.97
C GLN A 129 -19.36 1.45 2.24
N TRP A 130 -19.23 2.24 3.30
CA TRP A 130 -17.94 2.85 3.63
C TRP A 130 -17.06 1.85 4.36
N VAL A 131 -15.80 1.78 3.95
CA VAL A 131 -14.80 0.91 4.57
C VAL A 131 -13.76 1.79 5.25
N ARG A 132 -13.62 1.66 6.58
CA ARG A 132 -12.60 2.40 7.34
C ARG A 132 -11.35 1.59 7.53
N ASP A 133 -10.25 2.31 7.72
CA ASP A 133 -8.93 1.75 7.94
C ASP A 133 -8.60 0.76 6.82
N VAL A 134 -8.77 1.22 5.57
CA VAL A 134 -8.52 0.45 4.35
C VAL A 134 -7.04 0.12 4.27
N THR A 135 -6.75 -1.15 4.01
CA THR A 135 -5.39 -1.70 3.91
C THR A 135 -5.12 -2.33 2.56
N ASP A 136 -6.15 -2.81 1.85
CA ASP A 136 -5.98 -3.60 0.63
C ASP A 136 -6.99 -3.23 -0.46
N LEU A 137 -6.51 -3.21 -1.70
CA LEU A 137 -7.30 -3.23 -2.92
C LEU A 137 -6.98 -4.51 -3.69
N VAL A 138 -7.88 -5.49 -3.62
CA VAL A 138 -7.76 -6.75 -4.36
C VAL A 138 -8.45 -6.59 -5.70
N VAL A 139 -7.69 -6.53 -6.79
CA VAL A 139 -8.24 -6.42 -8.15
C VAL A 139 -8.54 -7.79 -8.72
N ASN A 140 -9.61 -7.85 -9.52
CA ASN A 140 -10.13 -9.09 -10.12
C ASN A 140 -10.25 -10.27 -9.12
N PRO A 141 -10.85 -10.05 -7.93
CA PRO A 141 -11.06 -11.10 -6.93
C PRO A 141 -12.07 -12.15 -7.42
#